data_AF-L5LCY3-F1
#
_entry.id   AF-L5LCY3-F1
#
_cell.length_a   1.000
_cell.length_b   1.000
_cell.length_c   1.000
_cell.angle_alpha   90.00
_cell.angle_beta   90.00
_cell.angle_gamma   90.00
#
_symmetry.space_group_name_H-M   'P 1'
#
loop_
_entity.id
_entity.type
_entity.pdbx_description
1 polymer ?
#
loop_
_entity_poly.entity_id
_entity_poly.type
_entity_poly.pdbx_seq_one_letter_code
_entity_poly.pdbx_strand_id
1 'polypeptide(L)'
;MPVYESVFMEDGETTRKIALETERPPQVEVHVWTIQKGILQHFHIEKISKRMFEELHHFKLVTRTTLSQWKIFTEGEAQISQMCSSRVCRTELEDLVKVLYLERSEKGHC
;
A
#
# COMPACT_ATOMS: atom_id res chain seq x y z
N MET A 1 10.72 -6.08 -5.90
CA MET A 1 10.24 -6.41 -4.54
C MET A 1 8.77 -6.77 -4.63
N PRO A 2 8.31 -7.90 -4.07
CA PRO A 2 6.90 -8.30 -4.09
C PRO A 2 6.02 -7.31 -3.33
N VAL A 3 4.90 -6.92 -3.93
CA VAL A 3 3.87 -6.07 -3.32
C VAL A 3 2.58 -6.87 -3.21
N TYR A 4 2.03 -6.94 -2.00
CA TYR A 4 0.78 -7.60 -1.71
C TYR A 4 -0.27 -6.59 -1.28
N GLU A 5 -1.53 -6.93 -1.50
CA GLU A 5 -2.67 -6.12 -1.11
C GLU A 5 -3.71 -6.95 -0.37
N SER A 6 -4.35 -6.32 0.61
CA SER A 6 -5.60 -6.79 1.20
C SER A 6 -6.57 -5.62 1.28
N VAL A 7 -7.83 -5.85 0.89
CA VAL A 7 -8.91 -4.87 1.03
C VAL A 7 -10.02 -5.52 1.82
N PHE A 8 -10.44 -4.87 2.90
CA PHE A 8 -11.54 -5.27 3.75
C PHE A 8 -12.59 -4.16 3.76
N MET A 9 -13.86 -4.51 3.61
CA MET A 9 -14.97 -3.57 3.57
C MET A 9 -16.03 -4.00 4.59
N GLU A 10 -16.38 -3.12 5.51
CA GLU A 10 -17.36 -3.37 6.57
C GLU A 10 -18.12 -2.07 6.88
N ASP A 11 -19.45 -2.11 6.87
CA ASP A 11 -20.34 -1.00 7.29
C ASP A 11 -19.99 0.41 6.76
N GLY A 12 -19.53 0.50 5.50
CA GLY A 12 -19.17 1.77 4.85
C GLY A 12 -17.77 2.30 5.22
N GLU A 13 -17.00 1.49 5.94
CA GLU A 13 -15.56 1.61 6.12
C GLU A 13 -14.83 0.64 5.17
N THR A 14 -13.72 1.11 4.62
CA THR A 14 -12.80 0.33 3.79
C THR A 14 -11.42 0.40 4.42
N THR A 15 -10.91 -0.73 4.87
CA THR A 15 -9.53 -0.87 5.31
C THR A 15 -8.72 -1.51 4.18
N ARG A 16 -7.76 -0.75 3.65
CA ARG A 16 -6.84 -1.21 2.61
C ARG A 16 -5.44 -1.34 3.20
N LYS A 17 -4.77 -2.43 2.85
CA LYS A 17 -3.42 -2.74 3.32
C LYS A 17 -2.53 -3.02 2.12
N ILE A 18 -1.41 -2.31 2.02
CA ILE A 18 -0.35 -2.58 1.04
C ILE A 18 0.87 -3.09 1.78
N ALA A 19 1.36 -4.25 1.40
CA ALA A 19 2.50 -4.90 2.04
C ALA A 19 3.66 -5.02 1.06
N LEU A 20 4.86 -4.59 1.48
CA LEU A 20 6.10 -4.77 0.74
C LEU A 20 7.00 -5.77 1.46
N GLU A 21 7.36 -6.83 0.76
CA GLU A 21 8.37 -7.75 1.24
C GLU A 21 9.78 -7.23 0.93
N THR A 22 10.58 -7.09 1.99
CA THR A 22 11.99 -6.70 1.95
C THR A 22 12.87 -7.90 2.29
N GLU A 23 14.01 -8.03 1.61
CA GLU A 23 14.87 -9.21 1.73
C GLU A 23 15.95 -9.06 2.81
N ARG A 24 16.30 -7.83 3.21
CA ARG A 24 17.41 -7.53 4.13
C ARG A 24 17.11 -6.32 5.03
N PRO A 25 16.72 -6.53 6.30
CA PRO A 25 16.34 -7.82 6.91
C PRO A 25 15.07 -8.41 6.28
N PRO A 26 14.83 -9.73 6.36
CA PRO A 26 13.61 -10.36 5.85
C PRO A 26 12.39 -9.95 6.69
N GLN A 27 11.70 -8.92 6.21
CA GLN A 27 10.57 -8.28 6.88
C GLN A 27 9.54 -7.84 5.85
N VAL A 28 8.30 -7.67 6.31
CA VAL A 28 7.21 -7.13 5.53
C VAL A 28 6.76 -5.83 6.16
N GLU A 29 6.85 -4.75 5.40
CA GLU A 29 6.33 -3.43 5.79
C GLU A 29 4.89 -3.34 5.28
N VAL A 30 3.94 -3.12 6.18
CA VAL A 30 2.50 -3.10 5.88
C VAL A 30 1.96 -1.70 6.15
N HIS A 31 1.50 -1.06 5.09
CA HIS A 31 0.87 0.25 5.09
C HIS A 31 -0.64 0.06 5.19
N VAL A 32 -1.26 0.59 6.25
CA VAL A 32 -2.67 0.38 6.57
C VAL A 32 -3.40 1.71 6.51
N TRP A 33 -4.48 1.73 5.72
CA TRP A 33 -5.36 2.89 5.58
C TRP A 33 -6.79 2.48 5.86
N THR A 34 -7.47 3.24 6.70
CA THR A 34 -8.89 3.06 6.98
C THR A 34 -9.65 4.27 6.49
N ILE A 35 -10.54 4.04 5.52
CA ILE A 35 -11.33 5.06 4.84
C ILE A 35 -12.79 4.87 5.18
N GLN A 36 -13.43 5.86 5.78
CA GLN A 36 -14.85 5.83 6.09
C GLN A 36 -15.59 6.90 5.28
N LYS A 37 -16.58 6.50 4.49
CA LYS A 37 -17.36 7.42 3.62
C LYS A 37 -16.47 8.31 2.73
N GLY A 38 -15.35 7.76 2.22
CA GLY A 38 -14.38 8.46 1.39
C GLY A 38 -13.41 9.38 2.14
N ILE A 39 -13.41 9.36 3.48
CA ILE A 39 -12.51 10.15 4.33
C ILE A 39 -11.48 9.22 4.96
N LEU A 40 -10.19 9.56 4.84
CA LEU A 40 -9.13 8.85 5.55
C LEU A 40 -9.26 9.11 7.06
N GLN A 41 -9.51 8.06 7.84
CA GLN A 41 -9.67 8.12 9.30
C GLN A 41 -8.38 7.74 10.02
N HIS A 42 -7.79 6.61 9.63
CA HIS A 42 -6.58 6.08 10.26
C HIS A 42 -5.54 5.73 9.22
N PHE A 43 -4.29 5.95 9.62
CA PHE A 43 -3.11 5.69 8.83
C PHE A 43 -2.01 5.20 9.77
N HIS A 44 -1.42 4.05 9.48
CA HIS A 44 -0.23 3.59 10.19
C HIS A 44 0.55 2.57 9.37
N ILE A 45 1.81 2.38 9.77
CA ILE A 45 2.73 1.42 9.15
C ILE A 45 3.13 0.40 10.20
N GLU A 46 3.00 -0.88 9.86
CA GLU A 46 3.39 -2.02 10.67
C GLU A 46 4.59 -2.72 10.04
N LYS A 47 5.45 -3.31 10.88
CA LYS A 47 6.55 -4.17 10.43
C LYS A 47 6.34 -5.56 11.00
N ILE A 48 6.19 -6.54 10.11
CA ILE A 48 5.89 -7.92 10.46
C ILE A 48 7.04 -8.80 9.94
N SER A 49 7.39 -9.85 10.66
CA SER A 49 8.37 -10.82 10.16
C SER A 49 7.80 -11.56 8.95
N LYS A 50 8.67 -11.94 7.99
CA LYS A 50 8.24 -12.69 6.81
C LYS A 50 7.47 -13.98 7.16
N ARG A 51 7.92 -14.71 8.20
CA ARG A 51 7.27 -15.94 8.66
C ARG A 51 5.83 -15.71 9.13
N MET A 52 5.61 -14.67 9.93
CA MET A 52 4.25 -14.33 10.38
C MET A 52 3.37 -13.85 9.21
N PHE A 53 3.96 -13.12 8.26
CA PHE A 53 3.23 -12.66 7.09
C PHE A 53 2.76 -13.83 6.19
N GLU A 54 3.54 -14.90 6.07
CA GLU A 54 3.16 -16.10 5.30
C GLU A 54 1.89 -16.79 5.84
N GLU A 55 1.55 -16.58 7.12
CA GLU A 55 0.30 -17.07 7.75
C GLU A 55 -0.92 -16.18 7.43
N LEU A 56 -0.71 -14.96 6.91
CA LEU A 56 -1.77 -14.00 6.60
C LEU A 56 -2.35 -14.22 5.20
N HIS A 57 -3.21 -15.21 5.05
CA HIS A 57 -3.78 -15.62 3.75
C HIS A 57 -4.70 -14.59 3.07
N HIS A 58 -5.05 -13.50 3.74
CA HIS A 58 -5.89 -12.45 3.17
C HIS A 58 -5.12 -11.49 2.25
N PHE A 59 -3.79 -11.49 2.30
CA PHE A 59 -2.94 -10.74 1.38
C PHE A 59 -2.77 -11.47 0.05
N LYS A 60 -2.96 -10.75 -1.05
CA LYS A 60 -2.78 -11.24 -2.43
C LYS A 60 -1.59 -10.54 -3.06
N LEU A 61 -0.70 -11.29 -3.71
CA LEU A 61 0.37 -10.70 -4.51
C LEU A 61 -0.25 -9.96 -5.69
N VAL A 62 -0.07 -8.64 -5.76
CA VAL A 62 -0.66 -7.80 -6.81
C VAL A 62 0.35 -7.39 -7.87
N THR A 63 1.61 -7.18 -7.49
CA THR A 63 2.67 -6.81 -8.43
C THR A 63 4.06 -7.04 -7.85
N ARG A 64 5.09 -6.80 -8.66
CA ARG A 64 6.47 -6.59 -8.20
C ARG A 64 6.83 -5.15 -8.52
N THR A 65 7.32 -4.41 -7.54
CA THR A 65 7.74 -3.01 -7.70
C THR A 65 9.27 -2.85 -7.62
N THR A 66 9.77 -1.66 -7.95
CA THR A 66 11.18 -1.28 -7.78
C THR A 66 11.37 -0.43 -6.52
N LEU A 67 12.61 -0.29 -6.04
CA LEU A 67 12.91 0.60 -4.92
C LEU A 67 12.54 2.06 -5.21
N SER A 68 12.72 2.50 -6.46
CA SER A 68 12.35 3.85 -6.89
C SER A 68 10.83 4.06 -6.85
N GLN A 69 10.04 3.13 -7.38
CA GLN A 69 8.57 3.23 -7.31
C GLN A 69 8.05 3.17 -5.88
N TRP A 70 8.63 2.28 -5.06
CA TRP A 70 8.29 2.20 -3.64
C TRP A 70 8.57 3.53 -2.93
N LYS A 71 9.71 4.16 -3.21
CA LYS A 71 10.05 5.46 -2.65
C LYS A 71 9.06 6.56 -3.05
N ILE A 72 8.65 6.60 -4.33
CA ILE A 72 7.64 7.57 -4.79
C ILE A 72 6.31 7.34 -4.05
N PHE A 73 5.91 6.06 -3.91
CA PHE A 73 4.72 5.68 -3.18
C PHE A 73 4.77 6.13 -1.71
N THR A 74 5.83 5.81 -0.97
CA THR A 74 5.94 6.17 0.46
C THR A 74 6.07 7.67 0.68
N GLU A 75 6.72 8.40 -0.22
CA GLU A 75 6.78 9.87 -0.17
C GLU A 75 5.39 10.49 -0.41
N GLY A 76 4.65 10.04 -1.43
CA GLY A 76 3.29 10.50 -1.67
C GLY A 76 2.34 10.14 -0.54
N GLU A 77 2.51 8.96 0.04
CA GLU A 77 1.74 8.49 1.17
C GLU A 77 1.98 9.35 2.43
N ALA A 78 3.24 9.65 2.74
CA ALA A 78 3.60 10.52 3.86
C ALA A 78 3.02 11.93 3.69
N GLN A 79 3.00 12.46 2.46
CA GLN A 79 2.36 13.74 2.15
C GLN A 79 0.85 13.70 2.40
N ILE A 80 0.15 12.64 1.97
CA ILE A 80 -1.28 12.46 2.25
C ILE A 80 -1.50 12.39 3.76
N SER A 81 -0.76 11.55 4.47
CA SER A 81 -0.88 11.38 5.93
C SER A 81 -0.70 12.72 6.66
N GLN A 82 0.34 13.48 6.31
CA GLN A 82 0.58 14.82 6.87
C GLN A 82 -0.58 15.78 6.54
N MET A 83 -1.04 15.83 5.30
CA MET A 83 -2.14 16.69 4.88
C MET A 83 -3.47 16.35 5.55
N CYS A 84 -3.72 15.08 5.84
CA CYS A 84 -4.95 14.60 6.44
C CYS A 84 -4.90 14.61 7.98
N SER A 85 -3.73 14.77 8.60
CA SER A 85 -3.57 14.84 10.06
C SER A 85 -4.26 16.05 10.72
N SER A 86 -4.48 17.13 9.97
CA SER A 86 -5.01 18.41 10.49
C SER A 86 -6.40 18.77 9.96
N ARG A 87 -6.97 17.96 9.05
CA ARG A 87 -8.26 18.24 8.39
C ARG A 87 -8.89 16.99 7.81
N VAL A 88 -10.22 17.02 7.67
CA VAL A 88 -10.98 16.00 6.94
C VAL A 88 -10.48 15.93 5.51
N CYS A 89 -10.09 14.73 5.08
CA CYS A 89 -9.31 14.52 3.88
C CYS A 89 -9.96 13.45 3.01
N ARG A 90 -10.45 13.84 1.84
CA ARG A 90 -10.73 12.89 0.76
C ARG A 90 -9.42 12.61 0.04
N THR A 91 -9.10 11.35 -0.17
CA THR A 91 -7.79 10.94 -0.68
C THR A 91 -7.94 10.18 -1.99
N GLU A 92 -6.97 10.37 -2.89
CA GLU A 92 -6.80 9.60 -4.13
C GLU A 92 -5.79 8.45 -3.88
N LEU A 93 -5.94 7.73 -2.77
CA LEU A 93 -5.03 6.63 -2.40
C LEU A 93 -4.95 5.57 -3.50
N GLU A 94 -6.02 5.37 -4.26
CA GLU A 94 -6.03 4.50 -5.43
C GLU A 94 -5.01 4.91 -6.49
N ASP A 95 -4.89 6.21 -6.77
CA ASP A 95 -3.94 6.71 -7.76
C ASP A 95 -2.50 6.60 -7.26
N LEU A 96 -2.29 6.74 -5.95
CA LEU A 96 -0.99 6.50 -5.34
C LEU A 96 -0.59 5.02 -5.42
N VAL A 97 -1.50 4.08 -5.15
CA VAL A 97 -1.23 2.64 -5.30
C VAL A 97 -0.88 2.30 -6.76
N LYS A 98 -1.46 3.00 -7.74
CA LYS A 98 -1.15 2.75 -9.16
C LYS A 98 0.33 2.96 -9.51
N VAL A 99 1.05 3.80 -8.77
CA VAL A 99 2.51 3.98 -8.94
C VAL A 99 3.29 2.68 -8.72
N LEU A 100 2.78 1.77 -7.88
CA LEU A 100 3.42 0.49 -7.57
C LEU A 100 3.24 -0.54 -8.68
N TYR A 101 2.18 -0.42 -9.47
CA TYR A 101 2.01 -1.22 -10.66
C TYR A 101 3.03 -0.74 -11.67
N LEU A 102 4.08 -1.56 -11.90
CA LEU A 102 4.84 -1.46 -13.14
C LEU A 102 3.81 -1.50 -14.25
N GLU A 103 3.63 -0.38 -14.97
CA GLU A 103 3.06 -0.46 -16.30
C GLU A 103 3.81 -1.60 -16.97
N ARG A 104 3.08 -2.59 -17.50
CA ARG A 104 3.68 -3.47 -18.49
C ARG A 104 4.20 -2.52 -19.54
N SER A 105 5.49 -2.18 -19.47
CA SER A 105 6.20 -1.54 -20.55
C SER A 105 5.81 -2.38 -21.74
N GLU A 106 5.02 -1.79 -22.63
CA GLU A 106 4.64 -2.39 -23.88
C GLU A 106 5.97 -2.71 -24.57
N LYS A 107 6.45 -3.93 -24.38
CA LYS A 107 7.25 -4.62 -25.37
C LYS A 107 6.30 -4.91 -26.54
N GLY A 108 5.93 -3.88 -27.27
CA GLY A 108 5.61 -3.93 -28.69
C GLY A 108 6.77 -3.22 -29.39
N HIS A 109 7.90 -3.90 -29.56
CA HIS A 109 8.29 -4.55 -30.81
C HIS A 109 8.55 -3.54 -31.96
N CYS A 110 9.83 -3.52 -32.34
CA CYS A 110 10.48 -3.02 -33.56
C CYS A 110 10.79 -1.51 -33.63
#